data_AF-A0A961XZA8-F1
#
_entry.id   AF-A0A961XZA8-F1
#
_cell.length_a   1.000
_cell.length_b   1.000
_cell.length_c   1.000
_cell.angle_alpha   90.00
_cell.angle_beta   90.00
_cell.angle_gamma   90.00
#
_symmetry.space_group_name_H-M   'P 1'
#
loop_
_entity.id
_entity.type
_entity.pdbx_description
1 polymer ?
#
loop_
_entity_poly.entity_id
_entity_poly.type
_entity_poly.pdbx_seq_one_letter_code
_entity_poly.pdbx_strand_id
1 'polypeptide(L)'
;VLDGAIAANEAQRAAFWRLREEMPEGQRLEGPQIKHDVAVPVAKLAAFVTSASAAADAVMPGVRINPFGHLGDGNVHFNLTPPEGCGDFMGKQADLSRAIYDAAVANDGTISAEHGLGQSKVALADQYRSDVERALMRRIKAAVDPQAIMNPGKII
;
A
#
# COMPACT_ATOMS: atom_id res chain seq x y z
N VAL A 1 21.78 -23.86 7.76
CA VAL A 1 20.41 -23.38 7.45
C VAL A 1 19.45 -24.45 7.94
N LEU A 2 18.59 -24.14 8.91
CA LEU A 2 17.71 -25.13 9.55
C LEU A 2 16.27 -25.07 9.00
N ASP A 3 15.86 -23.92 8.50
CA ASP A 3 14.48 -23.56 8.12
C ASP A 3 14.42 -22.64 6.87
N GLY A 4 15.48 -22.64 6.07
CA GLY A 4 15.59 -21.81 4.86
C GLY A 4 16.35 -22.51 3.73
N ALA A 5 16.44 -21.83 2.59
CA ALA A 5 17.23 -22.29 1.45
C ALA A 5 18.10 -21.15 0.91
N ILE A 6 19.35 -21.48 0.56
CA ILE A 6 20.28 -20.57 -0.14
C ILE A 6 20.42 -21.13 -1.55
N ALA A 7 20.23 -20.27 -2.56
CA ALA A 7 20.41 -20.69 -3.95
C ALA A 7 21.87 -21.13 -4.18
N ALA A 8 22.06 -22.33 -4.72
CA ALA A 8 23.36 -22.89 -5.07
C ALA A 8 23.75 -22.64 -6.53
N ASN A 9 22.83 -22.08 -7.35
CA ASN A 9 23.07 -21.73 -8.75
C ASN A 9 22.05 -20.68 -9.23
N GLU A 10 22.28 -20.14 -10.44
CA GLU A 10 21.42 -19.10 -11.04
C GLU A 10 19.99 -19.56 -11.29
N ALA A 11 19.75 -20.83 -11.62
CA ALA A 11 18.40 -21.33 -11.81
C ALA A 11 17.59 -21.30 -10.52
N GLN A 12 18.20 -21.69 -9.39
CA GLN A 12 17.58 -21.57 -8.06
C GLN A 12 17.41 -20.12 -7.63
N ARG A 13 18.40 -19.25 -7.92
CA ARG A 13 18.29 -17.81 -7.65
C ARG A 13 17.09 -17.22 -8.40
N ALA A 14 16.96 -17.51 -9.70
CA ALA A 14 15.84 -17.06 -10.52
C ALA A 14 14.50 -17.61 -10.00
N ALA A 15 14.45 -18.88 -9.58
CA ALA A 15 13.25 -19.46 -8.99
C ALA A 15 12.84 -18.75 -7.69
N PHE A 16 13.78 -18.38 -6.83
CA PHE A 16 13.49 -17.64 -5.59
C PHE A 16 13.00 -16.22 -5.87
N TRP A 17 13.62 -15.52 -6.83
CA TRP A 17 13.15 -14.19 -7.26
C TRP A 17 11.75 -14.25 -7.84
N ARG A 18 11.47 -15.26 -8.67
CA ARG A 18 10.16 -15.49 -9.26
C ARG A 18 9.06 -15.59 -8.20
N LEU A 19 9.31 -16.25 -7.07
CA LEU A 19 8.35 -16.31 -5.96
C LEU A 19 7.95 -14.92 -5.44
N ARG A 20 8.90 -13.98 -5.34
CA ARG A 20 8.66 -12.61 -4.87
C ARG A 20 8.06 -11.72 -5.96
N GLU A 21 8.56 -11.83 -7.18
CA GLU A 21 8.17 -10.96 -8.31
C GLU A 21 6.77 -11.29 -8.83
N GLU A 22 6.36 -12.56 -8.78
CA GLU A 22 5.03 -12.99 -9.23
C GLU A 22 3.93 -12.85 -8.17
N MET A 23 4.24 -12.38 -6.95
CA MET A 23 3.21 -12.17 -5.90
C MET A 23 2.02 -11.30 -6.36
N PRO A 24 2.21 -10.16 -7.05
CA PRO A 24 1.09 -9.34 -7.51
C PRO A 24 0.19 -10.07 -8.52
N GLU A 25 0.78 -10.95 -9.34
CA GLU A 25 0.06 -11.75 -10.32
C GLU A 25 -0.68 -12.92 -9.66
N GLY A 26 -0.04 -13.61 -8.72
CA GLY A 26 -0.71 -14.63 -7.89
C GLY A 26 -1.94 -14.09 -7.18
N GLN A 27 -1.84 -12.88 -6.60
CA GLN A 27 -2.99 -12.20 -5.99
C GLN A 27 -4.08 -11.83 -6.99
N ARG A 28 -3.72 -11.46 -8.23
CA ARG A 28 -4.69 -11.17 -9.29
C ARG A 28 -5.47 -12.42 -9.68
N LEU A 29 -4.79 -13.58 -9.76
CA LEU A 29 -5.40 -14.87 -10.09
C LEU A 29 -6.32 -15.39 -8.98
N GLU A 30 -6.01 -15.06 -7.71
CA GLU A 30 -6.82 -15.39 -6.54
C GLU A 30 -8.17 -14.62 -6.48
N GLY A 31 -8.31 -13.54 -7.26
CA GLY A 31 -9.57 -12.80 -7.39
C GLY A 31 -9.46 -11.34 -6.93
N PRO A 32 -10.57 -10.75 -6.40
CA PRO A 32 -10.60 -9.35 -5.97
C PRO A 32 -9.54 -9.03 -4.91
N GLN A 33 -8.88 -7.88 -5.06
CA GLN A 33 -7.84 -7.40 -4.16
C GLN A 33 -8.06 -5.93 -3.84
N ILE A 34 -7.91 -5.55 -2.58
CA ILE A 34 -7.74 -4.15 -2.19
C ILE A 34 -6.27 -3.96 -1.85
N LYS A 35 -5.59 -3.12 -2.62
CA LYS A 35 -4.14 -2.98 -2.58
C LYS A 35 -3.72 -1.68 -1.91
N HIS A 36 -2.72 -1.75 -1.05
CA HIS A 36 -2.12 -0.60 -0.39
C HIS A 36 -0.62 -0.62 -0.56
N ASP A 37 -0.05 0.55 -0.76
CA ASP A 37 1.39 0.77 -0.89
C ASP A 37 1.74 1.85 0.13
N VAL A 38 2.33 1.44 1.25
CA VAL A 38 2.54 2.27 2.43
C VAL A 38 3.92 2.02 3.00
N ALA A 39 4.50 3.00 3.66
CA ALA A 39 5.76 2.81 4.37
C ALA A 39 5.65 3.36 5.79
N VAL A 40 6.38 2.74 6.71
CA VAL A 40 6.57 3.20 8.09
C VAL A 40 8.06 3.10 8.43
N PRO A 41 8.56 3.79 9.48
CA PRO A 41 9.91 3.57 9.95
C PRO A 41 10.16 2.08 10.21
N VAL A 42 11.31 1.54 9.77
CA VAL A 42 11.63 0.10 9.85
C VAL A 42 11.40 -0.48 11.25
N ALA A 43 11.75 0.27 12.30
CA ALA A 43 11.56 -0.12 13.69
C ALA A 43 10.07 -0.29 14.10
N LYS A 44 9.14 0.32 13.38
CA LYS A 44 7.69 0.26 13.61
C LYS A 44 6.96 -0.73 12.71
N LEU A 45 7.66 -1.37 11.77
CA LEU A 45 7.02 -2.24 10.76
C LEU A 45 6.19 -3.36 11.39
N ALA A 46 6.74 -4.06 12.38
CA ALA A 46 6.04 -5.14 13.07
C ALA A 46 4.78 -4.62 13.78
N ALA A 47 4.89 -3.50 14.49
CA ALA A 47 3.76 -2.88 15.18
C ALA A 47 2.67 -2.44 14.18
N PHE A 48 3.08 -1.81 13.07
CA PHE A 48 2.17 -1.43 11.99
C PHE A 48 1.43 -2.64 11.43
N VAL A 49 2.12 -3.73 11.08
CA VAL A 49 1.49 -4.93 10.53
C VAL A 49 0.47 -5.50 11.52
N THR A 50 0.80 -5.59 12.81
CA THR A 50 -0.13 -6.05 13.83
C THR A 50 -1.35 -5.14 13.95
N SER A 51 -1.17 -3.82 14.07
CA SER A 51 -2.29 -2.88 14.25
C SER A 51 -3.17 -2.79 13.01
N ALA A 52 -2.58 -2.76 11.82
CA ALA A 52 -3.31 -2.70 10.55
C ALA A 52 -4.09 -4.00 10.30
N SER A 53 -3.54 -5.15 10.71
CA SER A 53 -4.23 -6.43 10.63
C SER A 53 -5.48 -6.47 11.51
N ALA A 54 -5.34 -6.06 12.77
CA ALA A 54 -6.47 -6.00 13.70
C ALA A 54 -7.55 -5.01 13.22
N ALA A 55 -7.14 -3.86 12.66
CA ALA A 55 -8.07 -2.87 12.14
C ALA A 55 -8.82 -3.38 10.90
N ALA A 56 -8.14 -4.09 9.98
CA ALA A 56 -8.78 -4.70 8.82
C ALA A 56 -9.78 -5.80 9.22
N ASP A 57 -9.41 -6.66 10.17
CA ASP A 57 -10.29 -7.72 10.69
C ASP A 57 -11.54 -7.15 11.40
N ALA A 58 -11.40 -6.01 12.10
CA ALA A 58 -12.54 -5.32 12.70
C ALA A 58 -13.54 -4.78 11.65
N VAL A 59 -13.07 -4.40 10.46
CA VAL A 59 -13.93 -3.93 9.35
C VAL A 59 -14.56 -5.11 8.61
N MET A 60 -13.77 -6.17 8.38
CA MET A 60 -14.23 -7.39 7.73
C MET A 60 -13.59 -8.61 8.42
N PRO A 61 -14.32 -9.26 9.33
CA PRO A 61 -13.83 -10.44 10.02
C PRO A 61 -13.41 -11.53 9.03
N GLY A 62 -12.20 -12.07 9.22
CA GLY A 62 -11.64 -13.10 8.35
C GLY A 62 -11.09 -12.59 7.02
N VAL A 63 -10.96 -11.27 6.83
CA VAL A 63 -10.24 -10.73 5.67
C VAL A 63 -8.81 -11.27 5.67
N ARG A 64 -8.36 -11.75 4.51
CA ARG A 64 -7.03 -12.35 4.37
C ARG A 64 -6.03 -11.27 4.06
N ILE A 65 -4.95 -11.24 4.83
CA ILE A 65 -3.93 -10.19 4.77
C ILE A 65 -2.69 -10.78 4.11
N ASN A 66 -2.20 -10.12 3.07
CA ASN A 66 -1.04 -10.54 2.31
C ASN A 66 0.03 -9.44 2.32
N PRO A 67 0.73 -9.23 3.45
CA PRO A 67 1.74 -8.20 3.55
C PRO A 67 3.07 -8.71 2.98
N PHE A 68 3.65 -7.95 2.05
CA PHE A 68 5.00 -8.20 1.52
C PHE A 68 5.60 -6.87 1.08
N GLY A 69 6.92 -6.77 0.93
CA GLY A 69 7.51 -5.50 0.54
C GLY A 69 9.02 -5.47 0.69
N HIS A 70 9.52 -4.28 0.98
CA HIS A 70 10.92 -3.94 1.05
C HIS A 70 11.27 -3.61 2.50
N LEU A 71 11.60 -4.66 3.27
CA LEU A 71 11.87 -4.52 4.71
C LEU A 71 12.97 -3.49 5.02
N GLY A 72 13.97 -3.37 4.12
CA GLY A 72 15.13 -2.49 4.32
C GLY A 72 14.81 -0.99 4.31
N ASP A 73 13.71 -0.57 3.67
CA ASP A 73 13.28 0.83 3.60
C ASP A 73 11.95 1.09 4.31
N GLY A 74 11.30 0.03 4.83
CA GLY A 74 10.06 0.14 5.58
C GLY A 74 8.80 0.15 4.70
N ASN A 75 8.92 -0.05 3.38
CA ASN A 75 7.79 -0.18 2.47
C ASN A 75 7.10 -1.56 2.58
N VAL A 76 5.77 -1.53 2.64
CA VAL A 76 4.89 -2.70 2.67
C VAL A 76 3.75 -2.52 1.67
N HIS A 77 3.62 -3.48 0.76
CA HIS A 77 2.40 -3.74 0.03
C HIS A 77 1.43 -4.50 0.93
N PHE A 78 0.53 -3.78 1.60
CA PHE A 78 -0.42 -4.33 2.56
C PHE A 78 -1.74 -4.68 1.86
N ASN A 79 -1.74 -5.81 1.14
CA ASN A 79 -2.87 -6.19 0.30
C ASN A 79 -3.88 -7.05 1.05
N LEU A 80 -5.15 -6.84 0.75
CA LEU A 80 -6.28 -7.55 1.34
C LEU A 80 -7.00 -8.38 0.28
N THR A 81 -7.33 -9.62 0.64
CA THR A 81 -8.15 -10.54 -0.16
C THR A 81 -9.40 -10.88 0.65
N PRO A 82 -10.58 -11.06 0.02
CA PRO A 82 -11.79 -11.40 0.76
C PRO A 82 -11.66 -12.74 1.51
N PRO A 83 -12.42 -12.90 2.61
CA PRO A 83 -12.76 -14.23 3.11
C PRO A 83 -13.42 -15.05 1.99
N GLU A 84 -13.23 -16.37 2.00
CA GLU A 84 -13.88 -17.24 1.03
C GLU A 84 -15.40 -17.12 1.10
N GLY A 85 -16.05 -17.02 -0.06
CA GLY A 85 -17.52 -16.86 -0.16
C GLY A 85 -18.07 -15.48 0.21
N CYS A 86 -17.22 -14.48 0.50
CA CYS A 86 -17.68 -13.12 0.79
C CYS A 86 -18.09 -12.35 -0.48
N GLY A 87 -19.31 -11.81 -0.52
CA GLY A 87 -19.85 -11.09 -1.69
C GLY A 87 -19.64 -9.57 -1.70
N ASP A 88 -19.46 -8.92 -0.54
CA ASP A 88 -19.43 -7.45 -0.41
C ASP A 88 -18.01 -6.88 -0.17
N PHE A 89 -17.00 -7.54 -0.72
CA PHE A 89 -15.61 -7.13 -0.49
C PHE A 89 -15.30 -5.73 -1.02
N MET A 90 -15.71 -5.46 -2.27
CA MET A 90 -15.45 -4.17 -2.90
C MET A 90 -16.30 -3.04 -2.30
N GLY A 91 -17.48 -3.34 -1.75
CA GLY A 91 -18.30 -2.36 -1.02
C GLY A 91 -17.62 -1.85 0.25
N LYS A 92 -16.72 -2.65 0.84
CA LYS A 92 -15.91 -2.29 2.01
C LYS A 92 -14.58 -1.63 1.68
N GLN A 93 -14.29 -1.37 0.40
CA GLN A 93 -12.99 -0.85 -0.01
C GLN A 93 -12.59 0.44 0.73
N ALA A 94 -13.50 1.41 0.85
CA ALA A 94 -13.20 2.68 1.49
C ALA A 94 -12.86 2.52 2.99
N ASP A 95 -13.62 1.70 3.71
CA ASP A 95 -13.44 1.46 5.13
C ASP A 95 -12.16 0.66 5.40
N LEU A 96 -11.91 -0.39 4.61
CA LEU A 96 -10.69 -1.19 4.68
C LEU A 96 -9.45 -0.34 4.36
N SER A 97 -9.50 0.47 3.31
CA SER A 97 -8.39 1.36 2.97
C SER A 97 -8.13 2.41 4.04
N ARG A 98 -9.19 2.99 4.63
CA ARG A 98 -9.06 3.91 5.76
C ARG A 98 -8.36 3.24 6.94
N ALA A 99 -8.76 2.02 7.31
CA ALA A 99 -8.14 1.28 8.40
C ALA A 99 -6.62 1.09 8.21
N ILE A 100 -6.17 0.79 6.98
CA ILE A 100 -4.74 0.63 6.69
C ILE A 100 -4.00 1.96 6.72
N TYR A 101 -4.57 3.01 6.12
CA TYR A 101 -3.94 4.33 6.07
C TYR A 101 -3.86 5.00 7.43
N ASP A 102 -4.91 4.91 8.24
CA ASP A 102 -4.91 5.40 9.63
C ASP A 102 -3.83 4.67 10.45
N ALA A 103 -3.72 3.34 10.32
CA ALA A 103 -2.68 2.56 10.98
C ALA A 103 -1.26 2.95 10.52
N ALA A 104 -1.06 3.22 9.23
CA ALA A 104 0.23 3.68 8.71
C ALA A 104 0.60 5.05 9.28
N VAL A 105 -0.32 6.01 9.26
CA VAL A 105 -0.09 7.37 9.79
C VAL A 105 0.12 7.37 11.30
N ALA A 106 -0.63 6.56 12.05
CA ALA A 106 -0.41 6.38 13.50
C ALA A 106 0.99 5.82 13.84
N ASN A 107 1.65 5.19 12.86
CA ASN A 107 3.02 4.70 12.96
C ASN A 107 4.05 5.62 12.30
N ASP A 108 3.74 6.91 12.13
CA ASP A 108 4.58 7.91 11.45
C ASP A 108 4.94 7.54 10.00
N GLY A 109 4.00 6.87 9.32
CA GLY A 109 4.16 6.40 7.95
C GLY A 109 3.56 7.30 6.87
N THR A 110 3.57 6.78 5.65
CA THR A 110 2.99 7.39 4.45
C THR A 110 1.95 6.48 3.81
N ILE A 111 0.88 7.07 3.25
CA ILE A 111 -0.16 6.38 2.46
C ILE A 111 0.28 6.03 1.02
N SER A 112 1.47 6.48 0.62
CA SER A 112 2.05 6.18 -0.68
C SER A 112 3.57 6.17 -0.58
N ALA A 113 4.17 5.00 -0.76
CA ALA A 113 5.61 4.80 -0.66
C ALA A 113 6.28 4.97 -2.03
N GLU A 114 5.82 4.22 -3.04
CA GLU A 114 6.47 4.12 -4.36
C GLU A 114 5.55 4.56 -5.49
N HIS A 115 4.25 4.24 -5.41
CA HIS A 115 3.34 4.41 -6.55
C HIS A 115 2.85 5.85 -6.77
N GLY A 116 3.23 6.79 -5.90
CA GLY A 116 2.82 8.18 -5.98
C GLY A 116 1.33 8.40 -5.69
N LEU A 117 0.84 9.61 -5.96
CA LEU A 117 -0.57 9.96 -5.70
C LEU A 117 -1.49 9.71 -6.91
N GLY A 118 -0.98 9.98 -8.11
CA GLY A 118 -1.76 9.89 -9.35
C GLY A 118 -3.08 10.66 -9.25
N GLN A 119 -4.16 10.08 -9.80
CA GLN A 119 -5.52 10.59 -9.61
C GLN A 119 -6.20 9.93 -8.40
N SER A 120 -5.89 8.65 -8.15
CA SER A 120 -6.60 7.81 -7.18
C SER A 120 -6.40 8.24 -5.73
N LYS A 121 -5.27 8.87 -5.39
CA LYS A 121 -4.95 9.27 -4.01
C LYS A 121 -4.96 10.79 -3.79
N VAL A 122 -5.48 11.60 -4.72
CA VAL A 122 -5.53 13.07 -4.53
C VAL A 122 -6.36 13.45 -3.30
N ALA A 123 -7.59 12.93 -3.23
CA ALA A 123 -8.49 13.17 -2.10
C ALA A 123 -7.94 12.58 -0.79
N LEU A 124 -7.26 11.43 -0.84
CA LEU A 124 -6.60 10.85 0.33
C LEU A 124 -5.44 11.72 0.80
N ALA A 125 -4.63 12.24 -0.12
CA ALA A 125 -3.56 13.15 0.24
C ALA A 125 -4.09 14.46 0.84
N ASP A 126 -5.34 14.86 0.60
CA ASP A 126 -5.94 16.04 1.24
C ASP A 126 -6.33 15.74 2.68
N GLN A 127 -6.57 14.46 2.99
CA GLN A 127 -6.90 13.99 4.34
C GLN A 127 -5.66 13.70 5.19
N TYR A 128 -4.60 13.14 4.57
CA TYR A 128 -3.47 12.58 5.31
C TYR A 128 -2.17 13.40 5.21
N ARG A 129 -2.05 14.34 4.26
CA ARG A 129 -0.86 15.20 4.16
C ARG A 129 -1.14 16.57 4.76
N SER A 130 -0.08 17.28 5.14
CA SER A 130 -0.23 18.59 5.75
C SER A 130 -0.84 19.61 4.77
N ASP A 131 -1.71 20.48 5.29
CA ASP A 131 -2.29 21.58 4.51
C ASP A 131 -1.21 22.50 3.93
N VAL A 132 -0.12 22.70 4.67
CA VAL A 132 1.03 23.52 4.23
C VAL A 132 1.72 22.89 3.03
N GLU A 133 1.99 21.59 3.06
CA GLU A 133 2.56 20.85 1.92
C GLU A 133 1.63 20.96 0.71
N ARG A 134 0.34 20.66 0.89
CA ARG A 134 -0.65 20.71 -0.19
C ARG A 134 -0.77 22.11 -0.80
N ALA A 135 -0.79 23.15 0.04
CA ALA A 135 -0.83 24.53 -0.42
C ALA A 135 0.44 24.92 -1.20
N LEU A 136 1.61 24.52 -0.73
CA LEU A 136 2.88 24.78 -1.41
C LEU A 136 2.92 24.10 -2.80
N MET A 137 2.51 22.84 -2.89
CA MET A 137 2.46 22.12 -4.16
C MET A 137 1.54 22.81 -5.17
N ARG A 138 0.34 23.27 -4.74
CA ARG A 138 -0.59 24.03 -5.60
C ARG A 138 0.05 25.33 -6.12
N ARG A 139 0.79 26.05 -5.28
CA ARG A 139 1.50 27.29 -5.69
C ARG A 139 2.59 27.01 -6.71
N ILE A 140 3.38 25.96 -6.52
CA ILE A 140 4.41 25.54 -7.48
C ILE A 140 3.77 25.18 -8.83
N LYS A 141 2.69 24.39 -8.81
CA LYS A 141 1.97 24.02 -10.04
C LYS A 141 1.41 25.21 -10.79
N ALA A 142 0.79 26.17 -10.09
CA ALA A 142 0.27 27.37 -10.73
C ALA A 142 1.39 28.23 -11.34
N ALA A 143 2.58 28.26 -10.74
CA ALA A 143 3.72 28.99 -11.28
C ALA A 143 4.32 28.32 -12.53
N VAL A 144 4.35 26.99 -12.59
CA VAL A 144 4.94 26.23 -13.70
C VAL A 144 3.95 26.00 -14.85
N ASP A 145 2.68 25.73 -14.53
CA ASP A 145 1.62 25.42 -15.49
C ASP A 145 0.35 26.25 -15.18
N PRO A 146 0.38 27.56 -15.45
CA PRO A 146 -0.73 28.47 -15.14
C PRO A 146 -2.00 28.18 -15.94
N GLN A 147 -1.89 27.46 -17.06
CA GLN A 147 -3.04 27.07 -17.90
C GLN A 147 -3.61 25.70 -17.53
N ALA A 148 -3.00 25.01 -16.55
CA ALA A 148 -3.41 23.70 -16.07
C ALA A 148 -3.51 22.62 -17.16
N ILE A 149 -2.62 22.66 -18.17
CA ILE A 149 -2.64 21.71 -19.29
C ILE A 149 -1.74 20.48 -19.07
N MET A 150 -0.79 20.56 -18.14
CA MET A 150 0.10 19.44 -17.82
C MET A 150 -0.56 18.48 -16.82
N ASN A 151 -1.25 17.48 -17.36
CA ASN A 151 -1.82 16.34 -16.63
C ASN A 151 -2.83 16.74 -15.52
N PRO A 152 -3.95 17.38 -15.90
CA PRO A 152 -4.92 17.92 -14.94
C PRO A 152 -5.56 16.83 -14.05
N GLY A 153 -5.87 17.23 -12.81
CA GLY A 153 -6.57 16.37 -11.84
C GLY A 153 -5.72 15.25 -11.23
N LYS A 154 -4.39 15.31 -11.37
CA LYS A 154 -3.46 14.34 -10.78
C LYS A 154 -2.52 15.05 -9.82
N ILE A 155 -2.16 14.36 -8.74
CA ILE A 155 -1.30 14.81 -7.64
C ILE A 155 -1.96 15.88 -6.75
N ILE A 156 -2.44 16.99 -7.31
CA ILE A 156 -2.99 18.16 -6.58
C ILE A 156 -4.17 18.82 -7.28
#